data_AF-A0A8S2VG13-F1
#
_entry.id   AF-A0A8S2VG13-F1
#
_cell.length_a   1.000
_cell.length_b   1.000
_cell.length_c   1.000
_cell.angle_alpha   90.00
_cell.angle_beta   90.00
_cell.angle_gamma   90.00
#
_symmetry.space_group_name_H-M   'P 1'
#
loop_
_entity.id
_entity.type
_entity.pdbx_description
1 polymer ?
#
loop_
_entity_poly.entity_id
_entity_poly.type
_entity_poly.pdbx_seq_one_letter_code
_entity_poly.pdbx_strand_id
1 'polypeptide(L)'
;MENQTNNDVPADAPHACPGTSSTLAGRVSACAGCPNQSVCSSGEPRRIDPAIVEIGQRLSSVKNIILVLSGKGGVGKTTVAVLLARALARNPQLRIALLDIDICGPSVPRALGVENEQVHSSGSGWS
;
A
#
# COMPACT_ATOMS: atom_id res chain seq x y z
N MET A 1 -21.70 15.69 20.63
CA MET A 1 -21.59 15.69 19.16
C MET A 1 -20.37 16.52 18.80
N GLU A 2 -19.53 15.95 17.93
CA GLU A 2 -18.34 16.49 17.26
C GLU A 2 -17.22 17.10 18.13
N ASN A 3 -16.17 16.29 18.33
CA ASN A 3 -14.82 16.83 18.46
C ASN A 3 -13.83 15.80 17.87
N GLN A 4 -13.64 15.85 16.56
CA GLN A 4 -12.50 15.22 15.88
C GLN A 4 -11.87 16.29 14.99
N THR A 5 -10.75 16.83 15.45
CA THR A 5 -9.83 17.65 14.63
C THR A 5 -9.22 16.76 13.55
N ASN A 6 -9.96 16.53 12.47
CA ASN A 6 -9.43 15.96 11.24
C ASN A 6 -8.55 17.02 10.58
N ASN A 7 -7.25 16.81 10.64
CA ASN A 7 -6.24 17.67 10.03
C ASN A 7 -6.15 17.33 8.52
N ASP A 8 -7.26 17.53 7.80
CA ASP A 8 -7.37 17.24 6.37
C ASP A 8 -7.15 18.48 5.50
N VAL A 9 -6.69 19.56 6.12
CA VAL A 9 -6.13 20.75 5.47
C VAL A 9 -4.61 20.53 5.34
N PRO A 10 -4.06 20.42 4.11
CA PRO A 10 -2.63 20.35 3.88
C PRO A 10 -1.88 21.55 4.45
N ALA A 11 -0.61 21.36 4.86
CA ALA A 11 0.21 22.43 5.45
C ALA A 11 0.50 23.59 4.48
N ASP A 12 0.43 23.32 3.18
CA ASP A 12 0.61 24.26 2.07
C ASP A 12 -0.72 24.80 1.51
N ALA A 13 -1.85 24.53 2.18
CA ALA A 13 -3.14 25.03 1.76
C ALA A 13 -3.28 26.55 2.02
N PRO A 14 -4.11 27.26 1.23
CA PRO A 14 -4.48 28.64 1.53
C PRO A 14 -5.06 28.76 2.93
N HIS A 15 -4.81 29.89 3.61
CA HIS A 15 -5.23 30.16 4.99
C HIS A 15 -6.74 29.99 5.27
N ALA A 16 -7.58 30.02 4.22
CA ALA A 16 -9.03 29.84 4.33
C ALA A 16 -9.54 28.51 3.74
N CYS A 17 -8.67 27.51 3.58
CA CYS A 17 -9.07 26.19 3.10
C CYS A 17 -10.05 25.53 4.10
N PRO A 18 -11.26 25.14 3.67
CA PRO A 18 -12.27 24.56 4.56
C PRO A 18 -11.98 23.10 4.94
N GLY A 19 -10.94 22.48 4.37
CA GLY A 19 -10.67 21.04 4.50
C GLY A 19 -11.39 20.21 3.43
N THR A 20 -10.84 19.05 3.09
CA THR A 20 -11.38 18.13 2.08
C THR A 20 -12.66 17.40 2.48
N SER A 21 -12.93 17.33 3.79
CA SER A 21 -14.06 16.63 4.41
C SER A 21 -15.23 17.59 4.68
N SER A 22 -15.01 18.89 4.49
CA SER A 22 -16.04 19.91 4.67
C SER A 22 -17.01 19.92 3.49
N THR A 23 -18.29 20.17 3.77
CA THR A 23 -19.33 20.38 2.74
C THR A 23 -19.07 21.64 1.91
N LEU A 24 -18.17 22.52 2.37
CA LEU A 24 -17.74 23.73 1.68
C LEU A 24 -16.52 23.51 0.76
N ALA A 25 -15.93 22.30 0.76
CA ALA A 25 -14.77 21.96 -0.05
C ALA A 25 -15.07 22.16 -1.55
N GLY A 26 -14.17 22.86 -2.25
CA GLY A 26 -14.32 23.16 -3.69
C GLY A 26 -15.39 24.23 -4.03
N ARG A 27 -16.15 24.73 -3.03
CA ARG A 27 -17.29 25.63 -3.22
C ARG A 27 -17.04 27.06 -2.74
N VAL A 28 -16.02 27.28 -1.92
CA VAL A 28 -15.65 28.61 -1.40
C VAL A 28 -14.57 29.28 -2.25
N SER A 29 -14.46 30.60 -2.14
CA SER A 29 -13.46 31.40 -2.85
C SER A 29 -12.02 30.96 -2.57
N ALA A 30 -11.75 30.46 -1.36
CA ALA A 30 -10.44 29.92 -1.00
C ALA A 30 -10.03 28.68 -1.82
N CYS A 31 -10.98 28.01 -2.48
CA CYS A 31 -10.71 26.88 -3.37
C CYS A 31 -10.46 27.32 -4.83
N ALA A 32 -10.64 28.59 -5.18
CA ALA A 32 -10.44 29.08 -6.54
C ALA A 32 -8.97 28.89 -6.96
N GLY A 33 -8.75 28.20 -8.07
CA GLY A 33 -7.39 27.90 -8.58
C GLY A 33 -6.72 26.70 -7.92
N CYS A 34 -7.37 26.01 -6.99
CA CYS A 34 -6.89 24.74 -6.46
C CYS A 34 -7.03 23.65 -7.54
N PRO A 35 -5.96 22.88 -7.87
CA PRO A 35 -6.03 21.78 -8.85
C PRO A 35 -7.11 20.74 -8.55
N ASN A 36 -7.49 20.61 -7.27
CA ASN A 36 -8.50 19.65 -6.79
C ASN A 36 -9.89 20.27 -6.58
N GLN A 37 -10.14 21.53 -7.00
CA GLN A 37 -11.42 22.22 -6.73
C GLN A 37 -12.64 21.43 -7.24
N SER A 38 -12.59 20.92 -8.47
CA SER A 38 -13.67 20.13 -9.06
C SER A 38 -13.96 18.86 -8.28
N VAL A 39 -12.90 18.14 -7.87
CA VAL A 39 -12.99 16.93 -7.06
C VAL A 39 -13.61 17.24 -5.70
N CYS A 40 -13.13 18.26 -5.00
CA CYS A 40 -13.70 18.68 -3.72
C CYS A 40 -15.17 19.12 -3.84
N SER A 41 -15.53 19.84 -4.91
CA SER A 41 -16.90 20.34 -5.12
C SER A 41 -17.92 19.24 -5.40
N SER A 42 -17.45 18.09 -5.90
CA SER A 42 -18.29 16.93 -6.22
C SER A 42 -18.99 16.34 -4.99
N GLY A 43 -18.51 16.65 -3.78
CA GLY A 43 -19.05 16.10 -2.54
C GLY A 43 -18.77 14.61 -2.36
N GLU A 44 -18.01 14.00 -3.27
CA GLU A 44 -17.52 12.65 -3.10
C GLU A 44 -16.49 12.67 -1.96
N PRO A 45 -16.72 11.96 -0.84
CA PRO A 45 -15.68 11.79 0.16
C PRO A 45 -14.45 11.19 -0.52
N ARG A 46 -13.25 11.42 0.05
CA ARG A 46 -11.99 10.78 -0.36
C ARG A 46 -12.31 9.32 -0.68
N ARG A 47 -12.38 8.97 -1.97
CA ARG A 47 -12.82 7.63 -2.37
C ARG A 47 -11.87 6.66 -1.69
N ILE A 48 -12.40 5.90 -0.74
CA ILE A 48 -11.67 4.79 -0.17
C ILE A 48 -11.51 3.84 -1.35
N ASP A 49 -10.27 3.63 -1.76
CA ASP A 49 -9.98 2.69 -2.83
C ASP A 49 -10.63 1.35 -2.47
N PRO A 50 -11.61 0.86 -3.26
CA PRO A 50 -12.28 -0.40 -2.96
C PRO A 50 -11.29 -1.56 -2.84
N ALA A 51 -10.10 -1.45 -3.45
CA ALA A 51 -9.02 -2.41 -3.31
C ALA A 51 -8.53 -2.55 -1.86
N ILE A 52 -8.68 -1.55 -0.99
CA ILE A 52 -8.29 -1.65 0.43
C ILE A 52 -9.07 -2.76 1.13
N VAL A 53 -10.39 -2.83 0.89
CA VAL A 53 -11.26 -3.85 1.48
C VAL A 53 -10.90 -5.23 0.92
N GLU A 54 -10.69 -5.31 -0.39
CA GLU A 54 -10.33 -6.55 -1.06
C GLU A 54 -8.96 -7.09 -0.62
N ILE A 55 -7.94 -6.23 -0.51
CA ILE A 55 -6.61 -6.57 0.00
C ILE A 55 -6.72 -7.05 1.45
N GLY A 56 -7.50 -6.35 2.28
CA GLY A 56 -7.75 -6.75 3.66
C GLY A 56 -8.36 -8.15 3.76
N GLN A 57 -9.33 -8.47 2.89
CA GLN A 57 -9.93 -9.80 2.83
C GLN A 57 -8.93 -10.87 2.37
N ARG A 58 -8.16 -10.61 1.31
CA ARG A 58 -7.15 -11.55 0.78
C ARG A 58 -6.02 -11.84 1.79
N LEU A 59 -5.63 -10.84 2.58
CA LEU A 59 -4.57 -10.96 3.59
C LEU A 59 -5.09 -11.37 4.96
N SER A 60 -6.40 -11.55 5.15
CA SER A 60 -7.02 -11.85 6.45
C SER A 60 -6.48 -13.11 7.14
N SER A 61 -5.96 -14.06 6.37
CA SER A 61 -5.36 -15.30 6.90
C SER A 61 -3.86 -15.19 7.22
N VAL A 62 -3.21 -14.09 6.81
CA VAL A 62 -1.78 -13.84 7.04
C VAL A 62 -1.58 -13.28 8.45
N LYS A 63 -1.01 -14.08 9.33
CA LYS A 63 -0.85 -13.73 10.76
C LYS A 63 0.16 -12.59 10.97
N ASN A 64 1.23 -12.56 10.18
CA ASN A 64 2.33 -11.62 10.32
C ASN A 64 2.80 -11.15 8.95
N ILE A 65 2.95 -9.84 8.77
CA ILE A 65 3.49 -9.21 7.56
C ILE A 65 4.79 -8.50 7.95
N ILE A 66 5.90 -8.91 7.36
CA ILE A 66 7.22 -8.31 7.60
C ILE A 66 7.62 -7.54 6.35
N LEU A 67 7.77 -6.24 6.48
CA LEU A 67 8.20 -5.36 5.39
C LEU A 67 9.72 -5.15 5.44
N VAL A 68 10.42 -5.51 4.36
CA VAL A 68 11.88 -5.31 4.24
C VAL A 68 12.13 -4.14 3.28
N LEU A 69 12.66 -3.04 3.80
CA LEU A 69 12.92 -1.80 3.04
C LEU A 69 14.41 -1.45 3.02
N SER A 70 14.81 -0.65 2.02
CA SER A 70 16.15 -0.06 1.92
C SER A 70 16.09 1.34 1.34
N GLY A 71 16.84 2.28 1.91
CA GLY A 71 16.91 3.66 1.40
C GLY A 71 17.84 3.86 0.19
N LYS A 72 18.62 2.83 -0.20
CA LYS A 72 19.58 2.87 -1.32
C LYS A 72 19.60 1.51 -2.03
N GLY A 73 19.92 1.50 -3.33
CA GLY A 73 20.13 0.27 -4.09
C GLY A 73 21.41 -0.47 -3.70
N GLY A 74 21.45 -1.79 -3.89
CA GLY A 74 22.66 -2.60 -3.69
C GLY A 74 23.01 -2.97 -2.25
N VAL A 75 22.22 -2.56 -1.25
CA VAL A 75 22.49 -2.87 0.18
C VAL A 75 22.16 -4.31 0.59
N GLY A 76 21.68 -5.14 -0.33
CA GLY A 76 21.33 -6.54 -0.04
C GLY A 76 19.91 -6.77 0.50
N LYS A 77 18.97 -5.83 0.30
CA LYS A 77 17.56 -5.97 0.72
C LYS A 77 16.96 -7.33 0.34
N THR A 78 17.08 -7.72 -0.94
CA THR A 78 16.57 -9.00 -1.45
C THR A 78 17.24 -10.19 -0.78
N THR A 79 18.56 -10.14 -0.59
CA THR A 79 19.32 -11.18 0.09
C THR A 79 18.80 -11.40 1.51
N VAL A 80 18.57 -10.32 2.26
CA VAL A 80 18.00 -10.38 3.61
C VAL A 80 16.58 -10.96 3.59
N ALA A 81 15.72 -10.50 2.68
CA ALA A 81 14.34 -10.98 2.58
C ALA A 81 14.28 -12.49 2.26
N VAL A 82 15.08 -12.97 1.30
CA VAL A 82 15.15 -14.39 0.91
C VAL A 82 15.70 -15.26 2.04
N LEU A 83 16.81 -14.84 2.68
CA LEU A 83 17.40 -15.62 3.77
C LEU A 83 16.50 -15.66 5.00
N LEU A 84 15.80 -14.57 5.32
CA LEU A 84 14.81 -14.53 6.40
C LEU A 84 13.65 -15.49 6.11
N ALA A 85 13.07 -15.43 4.90
CA ALA A 85 11.99 -16.34 4.50
C ALA A 85 12.46 -17.80 4.58
N ARG A 86 13.66 -18.11 4.08
CA ARG A 86 14.23 -19.47 4.13
C ARG A 86 14.50 -19.94 5.55
N ALA A 87 14.94 -19.06 6.45
CA ALA A 87 15.17 -19.39 7.85
C ALA A 87 13.85 -19.71 8.57
N LEU A 88 12.80 -18.90 8.35
CA LEU A 88 11.47 -19.14 8.91
C LEU A 88 10.83 -20.41 8.35
N ALA A 89 11.00 -20.69 7.06
CA ALA A 89 10.47 -21.89 6.40
C ALA A 89 11.07 -23.20 6.92
N ARG A 90 12.16 -23.16 7.70
CA ARG A 90 12.70 -24.35 8.38
C ARG A 90 11.77 -24.89 9.46
N ASN A 91 10.86 -24.06 9.97
CA ASN A 91 9.84 -24.52 10.91
C ASN A 91 8.64 -25.09 10.12
N PRO A 92 8.36 -26.41 10.20
CA PRO A 92 7.28 -27.04 9.44
C PRO A 92 5.88 -26.60 9.87
N GLN A 93 5.74 -25.94 11.02
CA GLN A 93 4.47 -25.40 11.51
C GLN A 93 4.12 -24.04 10.90
N LEU A 94 5.07 -23.41 10.18
CA LEU A 94 4.87 -22.10 9.56
C LEU A 94 4.62 -22.25 8.06
N ARG A 95 3.65 -21.50 7.55
CA ARG A 95 3.47 -21.25 6.12
C ARG A 95 4.07 -19.89 5.80
N ILE A 96 5.08 -19.89 4.93
CA ILE A 96 5.86 -18.70 4.59
C ILE A 96 5.62 -18.35 3.12
N ALA A 97 5.35 -17.08 2.86
CA ALA A 97 5.30 -16.52 1.52
C ALA A 97 6.32 -15.37 1.42
N LEU A 98 6.89 -15.19 0.23
CA LEU A 98 7.79 -14.08 -0.08
C LEU A 98 7.21 -13.33 -1.29
N LEU A 99 6.89 -12.06 -1.08
CA LEU A 99 6.34 -11.18 -2.11
C LEU A 99 7.39 -10.17 -2.53
N ASP A 100 7.72 -10.13 -3.83
CA ASP A 100 8.59 -9.12 -4.42
C ASP A 100 7.74 -7.98 -4.99
N ILE A 101 7.85 -6.78 -4.41
CA ILE A 101 7.20 -5.56 -4.89
C ILE A 101 8.20 -4.59 -5.54
N ASP A 102 9.44 -5.04 -5.77
CA ASP A 102 10.50 -4.22 -6.34
C ASP A 102 10.39 -4.14 -7.87
N ILE A 103 9.85 -3.03 -8.37
CA ILE A 103 9.65 -2.77 -9.81
C ILE A 103 10.98 -2.63 -10.57
N CYS A 104 12.07 -2.24 -9.90
CA CYS A 104 13.34 -1.90 -10.55
C CYS A 104 14.23 -3.11 -10.89
N GLY A 105 13.73 -4.34 -10.70
CA GLY A 105 14.32 -5.55 -11.28
C GLY A 105 13.91 -6.83 -10.54
N PRO A 106 13.61 -7.93 -11.26
CA PRO A 106 13.22 -9.19 -10.64
C PRO A 106 14.41 -9.78 -9.89
N SER A 107 14.40 -9.63 -8.57
CA SER A 107 15.53 -10.01 -7.72
C SER A 107 15.26 -11.30 -6.95
N VAL A 108 14.00 -11.53 -6.56
CA VAL A 108 13.61 -12.72 -5.79
C VAL A 108 13.62 -14.01 -6.63
N PRO A 109 13.00 -14.09 -7.84
CA PRO A 109 13.05 -15.32 -8.63
C PRO A 109 14.47 -15.76 -8.95
N ARG A 110 15.36 -14.81 -9.26
CA ARG A 110 16.79 -15.05 -9.46
C ARG A 110 17.49 -15.54 -8.20
N ALA A 111 17.27 -14.87 -7.07
CA ALA A 111 17.90 -15.26 -5.80
C ALA A 111 17.44 -16.64 -5.31
N LEU A 112 16.25 -17.08 -5.70
CA LEU A 112 15.70 -18.40 -5.40
C LEU A 112 16.05 -19.46 -6.47
N GLY A 113 16.60 -19.07 -7.63
CA GLY A 113 16.91 -19.98 -8.73
C GLY A 113 15.68 -20.50 -9.49
N VAL A 114 14.57 -19.76 -9.45
CA VAL A 114 13.26 -20.14 -10.03
C VAL A 114 12.85 -19.24 -11.21
N GLU A 115 13.81 -18.60 -11.89
CA GLU A 115 13.53 -17.71 -13.03
C GLU A 115 12.83 -18.40 -14.21
N ASN A 116 12.95 -19.72 -14.32
CA ASN A 116 12.34 -20.53 -15.38
C ASN A 116 11.07 -21.25 -14.92
N GLU A 117 10.67 -21.10 -13.65
CA GLU A 117 9.44 -21.69 -13.16
C GLU A 117 8.23 -20.89 -13.65
N GLN A 118 7.17 -21.60 -14.02
CA GLN A 118 5.91 -20.96 -14.34
C GLN A 118 5.09 -20.72 -13.08
N VAL A 119 4.10 -19.84 -13.19
CA VAL A 119 3.09 -19.69 -12.14
C VAL A 119 2.38 -21.02 -11.94
N HIS A 120 2.53 -21.60 -10.76
CA HIS A 120 1.71 -22.72 -10.35
C HIS A 120 0.35 -22.18 -9.89
N SER A 121 -0.71 -22.51 -10.63
CA SER A 121 -2.09 -22.24 -10.22
C SER A 121 -2.65 -23.48 -9.54
N SER A 122 -3.10 -23.34 -8.31
CA SER A 122 -3.82 -24.39 -7.57
C SER A 122 -5.33 -24.18 -7.69
N GLY A 123 -6.14 -25.22 -7.44
CA GLY A 123 -7.61 -25.12 -7.49
C GLY A 123 -8.25 -24.11 -6.52
N SER A 124 -7.48 -23.58 -5.56
CA SER A 124 -7.87 -22.49 -4.65
C SER A 124 -7.38 -21.11 -5.10
N GLY A 125 -6.76 -20.99 -6.29
CA GLY A 125 -6.14 -19.77 -6.80
C GLY A 125 -4.61 -19.85 -6.88
N TRP A 126 -3.97 -18.67 -6.94
CA TRP A 126 -2.51 -18.51 -6.91
C TRP A 126 -2.04 -18.89 -5.50
N SER A 127 -1.61 -20.14 -5.30
CA SER A 127 -1.00 -20.61 -4.04
C SER A 127 0.42 -21.05 -4.29
#